data_AF-A0A7V4IZQ7-F1
#
_entry.id   AF-A0A7V4IZQ7-F1
#
_cell.length_a   1.000
_cell.length_b   1.000
_cell.length_c   1.000
_cell.angle_alpha   90.00
_cell.angle_beta   90.00
_cell.angle_gamma   90.00
#
_symmetry.space_group_name_H-M   'P 1'
#
loop_
_entity.id
_entity.type
_entity.pdbx_description
1 polymer ?
#
loop_
_entity_poly.entity_id
_entity_poly.type
_entity_poly.pdbx_seq_one_letter_code
_entity_poly.pdbx_strand_id
1 'polypeptide(L)'
;MKFYNKRINIRHNGKIYGARSDKHIPLGGGNGYGDIILKGDFLIDSIDSLLEALVRADKGTVIVIKSGTVLDCTERIYTDKLVFKVKGGITITGDRGNKKSKGPLIKSDSFPTNPLFLIEGDKVRITGIRIKGPDPKRRMEHHKRSFDPHRGDSKVQHEYYYRFPISTGIQTSANQLVIDNCELSGWSHAAVLIGGGNGHHIHHCYIHHNQYNGLGYGVCLDKTSARISHNLFNWNRHSIAGTGAPGTSYEAHDNIELGATLSHCFDMHGGSDRQDGTNIAGDVIFIHHNTFFPKLCKPIVIRGEPRKRLEITNNWFEGYSKNFPNKPAVRAEGNNIIWDNFPSSSSWNKEW
;
A
#
# COMPACT_ATOMS: atom_id res chain seq x y z
N MET A 1 -4.55 5.33 17.48
CA MET A 1 -3.80 6.54 17.05
C MET A 1 -4.77 7.72 17.06
N LYS A 2 -4.57 8.73 17.91
CA LYS A 2 -5.42 9.93 17.98
C LYS A 2 -5.04 10.88 16.82
N PHE A 3 -5.53 10.59 15.61
CA PHE A 3 -5.38 11.49 14.46
C PHE A 3 -6.48 12.58 14.40
N TYR A 4 -7.43 12.54 15.34
CA TYR A 4 -8.63 13.38 15.38
C TYR A 4 -8.38 14.90 15.45
N ASN A 5 -7.16 15.37 15.73
CA ASN A 5 -6.86 16.80 15.89
C ASN A 5 -5.98 17.41 14.80
N LYS A 6 -5.51 16.63 13.81
CA LYS A 6 -4.77 17.20 12.69
C LYS A 6 -5.75 17.59 11.58
N ARG A 7 -5.68 18.86 11.17
CA ARG A 7 -6.31 19.32 9.94
C ARG A 7 -5.84 18.42 8.79
N ILE A 8 -6.77 17.88 8.01
CA ILE A 8 -6.48 16.93 6.92
C ILE A 8 -6.44 17.59 5.55
N ASN A 9 -6.92 18.82 5.42
CA ASN A 9 -6.86 19.62 4.19
C ASN A 9 -6.78 21.10 4.52
N ILE A 10 -6.31 21.92 3.59
CA ILE A 10 -6.32 23.37 3.69
C ILE A 10 -7.21 23.99 2.61
N ARG A 11 -7.89 25.09 2.96
CA ARG A 11 -8.57 25.96 2.00
C ARG A 11 -7.69 27.17 1.72
N HIS A 12 -7.42 27.43 0.45
CA HIS A 12 -6.65 28.58 -0.01
C HIS A 12 -7.25 29.08 -1.34
N ASN A 13 -7.56 30.37 -1.44
CA ASN A 13 -8.20 31.00 -2.60
C ASN A 13 -9.41 30.22 -3.15
N GLY A 14 -10.30 29.78 -2.26
CA GLY A 14 -11.51 29.03 -2.61
C GLY A 14 -11.30 27.55 -2.97
N LYS A 15 -10.06 27.09 -3.15
CA LYS A 15 -9.71 25.70 -3.46
C LYS A 15 -9.36 24.89 -2.21
N ILE A 16 -9.60 23.59 -2.25
CA ILE A 16 -9.20 22.63 -1.21
C ILE A 16 -7.94 21.90 -1.68
N TYR A 17 -6.97 21.77 -0.77
CA TYR A 17 -5.75 21.00 -0.96
C TYR A 17 -5.63 19.95 0.14
N GLY A 18 -5.29 18.72 -0.23
CA GLY A 18 -5.21 17.60 0.68
C GLY A 18 -6.50 16.80 0.80
N ALA A 19 -6.46 15.78 1.66
CA ALA A 19 -7.49 14.77 1.82
C ALA A 19 -8.84 15.37 2.18
N ARG A 20 -9.85 15.04 1.38
CA ARG A 20 -11.24 15.37 1.65
C ARG A 20 -11.82 14.25 2.50
N SER A 21 -12.60 14.63 3.51
CA SER A 21 -13.38 13.65 4.26
C SER A 21 -14.51 13.14 3.39
N ASP A 22 -14.64 11.84 3.24
CA ASP A 22 -15.93 11.26 2.89
C ASP A 22 -16.87 11.49 4.09
N LYS A 23 -18.00 12.18 3.89
CA LYS A 23 -18.80 12.79 4.97
C LYS A 23 -19.30 11.78 6.01
N HIS A 24 -19.18 10.47 5.74
CA HIS A 24 -19.62 9.41 6.65
C HIS A 24 -18.65 8.23 6.76
N ILE A 25 -17.43 8.32 6.19
CA ILE A 25 -16.45 7.23 6.25
C ILE A 25 -15.08 7.76 6.72
N PRO A 26 -14.54 7.26 7.85
CA PRO A 26 -13.27 7.72 8.38
C PRO A 26 -12.11 7.30 7.48
N LEU A 27 -11.19 8.22 7.21
CA LEU A 27 -9.92 7.92 6.56
C LEU A 27 -9.19 6.79 7.32
N GLY A 28 -8.73 5.78 6.59
CA GLY A 28 -8.11 4.57 7.14
C GLY A 28 -9.06 3.59 7.84
N GLY A 29 -10.38 3.83 7.72
CA GLY A 29 -11.43 2.97 8.22
C GLY A 29 -11.50 2.96 9.75
N GLY A 30 -11.92 1.82 10.31
CA GLY A 30 -12.07 1.64 11.74
C GLY A 30 -13.34 2.30 12.26
N ASN A 31 -13.27 2.89 13.45
CA ASN A 31 -14.45 3.41 14.14
C ASN A 31 -15.18 4.47 13.30
N GLY A 32 -16.43 4.19 12.95
CA GLY A 32 -17.25 5.04 12.08
C GLY A 32 -17.29 4.59 10.61
N TYR A 33 -16.58 3.53 10.25
CA TYR A 33 -16.70 2.92 8.92
C TYR A 33 -18.12 2.38 8.69
N GLY A 34 -18.75 2.78 7.59
CA GLY A 34 -20.18 2.54 7.37
C GLY A 34 -20.52 1.19 6.73
N ASP A 35 -19.61 0.62 5.94
CA ASP A 35 -19.88 -0.59 5.13
C ASP A 35 -19.30 -1.84 5.80
N ILE A 36 -19.74 -2.13 7.03
CA ILE A 36 -19.29 -3.29 7.81
C ILE A 36 -20.23 -4.47 7.59
N ILE A 37 -19.66 -5.63 7.26
CA ILE A 37 -20.40 -6.88 7.05
C ILE A 37 -20.17 -7.82 8.24
N LEU A 38 -21.24 -8.09 9.01
CA LEU A 38 -21.20 -8.88 10.24
C LEU A 38 -21.87 -10.27 10.13
N LYS A 39 -22.52 -10.56 9.01
CA LYS A 39 -23.20 -11.83 8.73
C LYS A 39 -22.71 -12.40 7.40
N GLY A 40 -22.66 -13.71 7.31
CA GLY A 40 -22.23 -14.43 6.12
C GLY A 40 -22.47 -15.92 6.25
N ASP A 41 -22.07 -16.66 5.23
CA ASP A 41 -22.30 -18.10 5.09
C ASP A 41 -21.39 -18.93 6.01
N PHE A 42 -20.19 -18.42 6.30
CA PHE A 42 -19.22 -19.07 7.16
C PHE A 42 -18.81 -18.16 8.33
N LEU A 43 -18.69 -18.75 9.52
CA LEU A 43 -18.20 -18.08 10.73
C LEU A 43 -16.90 -18.74 11.19
N ILE A 44 -15.79 -18.00 11.09
CA ILE A 44 -14.44 -18.50 11.24
C ILE A 44 -13.85 -18.10 12.59
N ASP A 45 -13.26 -19.05 13.30
CA ASP A 45 -12.47 -18.82 14.51
C ASP A 45 -11.10 -19.53 14.53
N SER A 46 -10.79 -20.30 13.48
CA SER A 46 -9.55 -21.06 13.36
C SER A 46 -8.99 -21.02 11.94
N ILE A 47 -7.72 -21.41 11.78
CA ILE A 47 -7.09 -21.50 10.45
C ILE A 47 -7.76 -22.59 9.61
N ASP A 48 -8.10 -23.73 10.23
CA ASP A 48 -8.68 -24.86 9.52
C ASP A 48 -10.11 -24.56 9.03
N SER A 49 -10.93 -23.91 9.87
CA SER A 49 -12.26 -23.45 9.43
C SER A 49 -12.17 -22.44 8.27
N LEU A 50 -11.15 -21.57 8.26
CA LEU A 50 -10.92 -20.65 7.14
C LEU A 50 -10.57 -21.40 5.85
N LEU A 51 -9.67 -22.40 5.94
CA LEU A 51 -9.30 -23.20 4.77
C LEU A 51 -10.47 -24.00 4.23
N GLU A 52 -11.23 -24.67 5.11
CA GLU A 52 -12.43 -25.41 4.74
C GLU A 52 -13.47 -24.50 4.07
N ALA A 53 -13.69 -23.30 4.62
CA ALA A 53 -14.59 -22.32 4.04
C ALA A 53 -14.12 -21.87 2.66
N LEU A 54 -12.82 -21.60 2.46
CA LEU A 54 -12.26 -21.20 1.17
C LEU A 54 -12.39 -22.31 0.11
N VAL A 55 -12.29 -23.58 0.51
CA VAL A 55 -12.51 -24.72 -0.39
C VAL A 55 -13.98 -24.79 -0.83
N ARG A 56 -14.91 -24.61 0.13
CA ARG A 56 -16.37 -24.72 -0.08
C ARG A 56 -17.02 -23.47 -0.66
N ALA A 57 -16.35 -22.33 -0.60
CA ALA A 57 -16.89 -21.05 -1.04
C ALA A 57 -17.07 -21.01 -2.55
N ASP A 58 -18.19 -20.42 -2.95
CA ASP A 58 -18.56 -20.13 -4.33
C ASP A 58 -18.74 -18.63 -4.52
N LYS A 59 -18.99 -18.21 -5.76
CA LYS A 59 -19.24 -16.81 -6.08
C LYS A 59 -20.42 -16.27 -5.25
N GLY A 60 -20.20 -15.19 -4.52
CA GLY A 60 -21.17 -14.56 -3.64
C GLY A 60 -21.03 -14.95 -2.17
N THR A 61 -20.21 -15.95 -1.84
CA THR A 61 -19.98 -16.37 -0.46
C THR A 61 -19.35 -15.26 0.38
N VAL A 62 -19.87 -15.08 1.59
CA VAL A 62 -19.34 -14.20 2.63
C VAL A 62 -18.77 -15.02 3.79
N ILE A 63 -17.46 -14.92 4.00
CA ILE A 63 -16.72 -15.55 5.08
C ILE A 63 -16.48 -14.51 6.17
N VAL A 64 -17.11 -14.67 7.33
CA VAL A 64 -16.99 -13.76 8.48
C VAL A 64 -16.01 -14.34 9.49
N ILE A 65 -14.93 -13.62 9.78
CA ILE A 65 -14.02 -13.95 10.87
C ILE A 65 -14.56 -13.35 12.17
N LYS A 66 -14.75 -14.19 13.19
CA LYS A 66 -15.37 -13.78 14.44
C LYS A 66 -14.58 -12.66 15.12
N SER A 67 -15.30 -11.77 15.79
CA SER A 67 -14.72 -10.68 16.57
C SER A 67 -13.71 -11.22 17.59
N GLY A 68 -12.53 -10.60 17.64
CA GLY A 68 -11.48 -10.95 18.59
C GLY A 68 -10.63 -12.16 18.22
N THR A 69 -10.98 -12.90 17.15
CA THR A 69 -10.19 -14.02 16.65
C THR A 69 -8.77 -13.59 16.27
N VAL A 70 -7.80 -14.43 16.65
CA VAL A 70 -6.40 -14.33 16.21
C VAL A 70 -6.03 -15.61 15.49
N LEU A 71 -5.72 -15.51 14.19
CA LEU A 71 -5.22 -16.61 13.38
C LEU A 71 -3.69 -16.45 13.25
N ASP A 72 -2.94 -17.22 14.04
CA ASP A 72 -1.48 -17.22 13.98
C ASP A 72 -0.97 -18.30 13.02
N CYS A 73 -0.61 -17.86 11.81
CA CYS A 73 -0.22 -18.73 10.71
C CYS A 73 1.25 -19.17 10.79
N THR A 74 2.03 -18.67 11.77
CA THR A 74 3.50 -18.79 11.79
C THR A 74 3.99 -20.24 11.64
N GLU A 75 3.42 -21.15 12.42
CA GLU A 75 3.78 -22.57 12.38
C GLU A 75 3.40 -23.19 11.03
N ARG A 76 2.17 -22.93 10.57
CA ARG A 76 1.63 -23.50 9.33
C ARG A 76 2.31 -23.00 8.06
N ILE A 77 2.92 -21.81 8.09
CA ILE A 77 3.83 -21.36 7.04
C ILE A 77 5.06 -22.27 6.96
N TYR A 78 5.58 -22.72 8.10
CA TYR A 78 6.74 -23.59 8.14
C TYR A 78 6.39 -25.03 7.75
N THR A 79 5.38 -25.63 8.38
CA THR A 79 5.02 -27.04 8.24
C THR A 79 4.32 -27.35 6.92
N ASP A 80 3.35 -26.51 6.54
CA ASP A 80 2.40 -26.85 5.46
C ASP A 80 2.55 -25.94 4.24
N LYS A 81 3.46 -24.97 4.31
CA LYS A 81 3.60 -23.90 3.31
C LYS A 81 2.26 -23.18 3.07
N LEU A 82 1.54 -22.91 4.16
CA LEU A 82 0.19 -22.33 4.13
C LEU A 82 0.10 -21.09 3.23
N VAL A 83 -0.90 -21.09 2.34
CA VAL A 83 -1.35 -19.92 1.59
C VAL A 83 -2.87 -19.94 1.56
N PHE A 84 -3.52 -18.84 1.95
CA PHE A 84 -4.97 -18.71 1.79
C PHE A 84 -5.29 -18.36 0.34
N LYS A 85 -5.72 -19.36 -0.42
CA LYS A 85 -6.15 -19.20 -1.82
C LYS A 85 -7.61 -18.78 -1.87
N VAL A 86 -7.92 -17.68 -2.54
CA VAL A 86 -9.27 -17.10 -2.59
C VAL A 86 -9.78 -17.08 -4.03
N LYS A 87 -10.88 -17.82 -4.27
CA LYS A 87 -11.59 -17.85 -5.55
C LYS A 87 -12.38 -16.56 -5.79
N GLY A 88 -12.83 -16.36 -7.02
CA GLY A 88 -13.54 -15.15 -7.43
C GLY A 88 -14.92 -14.99 -6.79
N GLY A 89 -15.30 -13.74 -6.53
CA GLY A 89 -16.60 -13.36 -5.99
C GLY A 89 -16.78 -13.62 -4.50
N ILE A 90 -15.71 -13.90 -3.76
CA ILE A 90 -15.75 -14.14 -2.31
C ILE A 90 -15.54 -12.83 -1.55
N THR A 91 -16.28 -12.65 -0.46
CA THR A 91 -16.01 -11.61 0.54
C THR A 91 -15.45 -12.23 1.81
N ILE A 92 -14.28 -11.79 2.26
CA ILE A 92 -13.73 -12.11 3.59
C ILE A 92 -13.87 -10.87 4.45
N THR A 93 -14.58 -10.98 5.58
CA THR A 93 -14.93 -9.83 6.42
C THR A 93 -14.63 -10.06 7.90
N GLY A 94 -14.34 -8.98 8.62
CA GLY A 94 -14.33 -8.92 10.07
C GLY A 94 -15.02 -7.65 10.57
N ASP A 95 -14.92 -7.40 11.87
CA ASP A 95 -15.71 -6.37 12.54
C ASP A 95 -14.91 -5.10 12.87
N ARG A 96 -13.75 -4.84 12.24
CA ARG A 96 -12.95 -3.63 12.52
C ARG A 96 -13.81 -2.38 12.39
N GLY A 97 -13.86 -1.59 13.47
CA GLY A 97 -14.66 -0.37 13.56
C GLY A 97 -16.05 -0.53 14.16
N ASN A 98 -16.63 -1.74 14.12
CA ASN A 98 -17.93 -2.01 14.74
C ASN A 98 -17.82 -1.90 16.25
N LYS A 99 -18.61 -1.03 16.88
CA LYS A 99 -18.55 -0.78 18.34
C LYS A 99 -17.10 -0.59 18.84
N LYS A 100 -16.26 0.10 18.06
CA LYS A 100 -14.81 0.32 18.33
C LYS A 100 -13.95 -0.94 18.33
N SER A 101 -14.43 -2.06 17.78
CA SER A 101 -13.63 -3.27 17.60
C SER A 101 -12.39 -2.99 16.77
N LYS A 102 -11.28 -3.64 17.11
CA LYS A 102 -10.04 -3.59 16.33
C LYS A 102 -10.13 -4.46 15.06
N GLY A 103 -11.12 -5.36 14.99
CA GLY A 103 -11.16 -6.43 14.00
C GLY A 103 -10.29 -7.63 14.37
N PRO A 104 -10.61 -8.81 13.81
CA PRO A 104 -9.79 -10.00 13.97
C PRO A 104 -8.40 -9.79 13.37
N LEU A 105 -7.43 -10.54 13.88
CA LEU A 105 -6.03 -10.48 13.47
C LEU A 105 -5.62 -11.78 12.78
N ILE A 106 -5.12 -11.68 11.56
CA ILE A 106 -4.44 -12.77 10.87
C ILE A 106 -2.96 -12.38 10.79
N LYS A 107 -2.08 -13.20 11.36
CA LYS A 107 -0.66 -12.87 11.47
C LYS A 107 0.25 -14.03 11.07
N SER A 108 1.46 -13.69 10.68
CA SER A 108 2.58 -14.62 10.60
C SER A 108 3.86 -13.89 11.03
N ASP A 109 4.62 -14.50 11.94
CA ASP A 109 5.95 -14.05 12.34
C ASP A 109 7.06 -14.79 11.54
N SER A 110 6.68 -15.62 10.55
CA SER A 110 7.60 -16.34 9.66
C SER A 110 8.05 -15.45 8.49
N PHE A 111 9.33 -15.06 8.44
CA PHE A 111 9.91 -14.23 7.35
C PHE A 111 9.59 -14.71 5.92
N PRO A 112 9.59 -16.01 5.59
CA PRO A 112 9.26 -16.48 4.23
C PRO A 112 7.77 -16.49 3.88
N THR A 113 6.89 -15.82 4.63
CA THR A 113 5.44 -15.73 4.32
C THR A 113 5.20 -14.96 3.02
N ASN A 114 5.05 -15.64 1.89
CA ASN A 114 5.02 -14.99 0.58
C ASN A 114 4.19 -15.76 -0.48
N PRO A 115 2.94 -15.34 -0.78
CA PRO A 115 2.10 -14.43 -0.01
C PRO A 115 1.33 -15.16 1.11
N LEU A 116 0.73 -14.42 2.06
CA LEU A 116 -0.23 -15.00 3.01
C LEU A 116 -1.60 -15.27 2.34
N PHE A 117 -2.09 -14.31 1.57
CA PHE A 117 -3.30 -14.44 0.75
C PHE A 117 -2.95 -14.38 -0.74
N LEU A 118 -3.37 -15.40 -1.48
CA LEU A 118 -3.30 -15.43 -2.94
C LEU A 118 -4.72 -15.33 -3.50
N ILE A 119 -5.02 -14.23 -4.16
CA ILE A 119 -6.34 -13.99 -4.77
C ILE A 119 -6.29 -14.47 -6.22
N GLU A 120 -6.91 -15.63 -6.47
CA GLU A 120 -6.86 -16.35 -7.74
C GLU A 120 -8.02 -16.00 -8.67
N GLY A 121 -9.10 -15.39 -8.16
CA GLY A 121 -10.27 -15.04 -8.97
C GLY A 121 -10.75 -13.60 -8.81
N ASP A 122 -11.55 -13.16 -9.78
CA ASP A 122 -12.02 -11.78 -9.90
C ASP A 122 -13.03 -11.40 -8.80
N LYS A 123 -13.18 -10.10 -8.52
CA LYS A 123 -14.26 -9.55 -7.68
C LYS A 123 -14.23 -10.06 -6.24
N VAL A 124 -13.03 -10.23 -5.68
CA VAL A 124 -12.85 -10.54 -4.26
C VAL A 124 -12.86 -9.26 -3.44
N ARG A 125 -13.49 -9.31 -2.27
CA ARG A 125 -13.45 -8.24 -1.27
C ARG A 125 -12.85 -8.73 0.04
N ILE A 126 -11.90 -7.98 0.58
CA ILE A 126 -11.33 -8.20 1.91
C ILE A 126 -11.60 -6.96 2.75
N THR A 127 -12.38 -7.11 3.82
CA THR A 127 -12.79 -5.97 4.65
C THR A 127 -12.74 -6.22 6.16
N GLY A 128 -12.51 -5.18 6.95
CA GLY A 128 -12.74 -5.22 8.38
C GLY A 128 -11.79 -6.11 9.20
N ILE A 129 -10.63 -6.50 8.65
CA ILE A 129 -9.65 -7.37 9.30
C ILE A 129 -8.28 -6.70 9.46
N ARG A 130 -7.44 -7.26 10.32
CA ARG A 130 -6.04 -6.86 10.47
C ARG A 130 -5.14 -7.97 9.96
N ILE A 131 -4.20 -7.65 9.08
CA ILE A 131 -3.24 -8.60 8.51
C ILE A 131 -1.82 -8.13 8.82
N LYS A 132 -1.09 -8.93 9.60
CA LYS A 132 0.23 -8.57 10.11
C LYS A 132 1.30 -9.58 9.65
N GLY A 133 2.29 -9.07 8.93
CA GLY A 133 3.48 -9.79 8.52
C GLY A 133 4.61 -9.77 9.55
N PRO A 134 5.70 -10.47 9.22
CA PRO A 134 6.77 -10.82 10.16
C PRO A 134 7.82 -9.74 10.39
N ASP A 135 7.91 -8.72 9.54
CA ASP A 135 9.04 -7.79 9.52
C ASP A 135 8.65 -6.31 9.49
N PRO A 136 8.37 -5.70 10.66
CA PRO A 136 8.10 -4.26 10.75
C PRO A 136 9.37 -3.38 10.73
N LYS A 137 10.57 -3.98 10.66
CA LYS A 137 11.85 -3.30 10.86
C LYS A 137 12.39 -2.72 9.56
N ARG A 138 13.24 -1.69 9.68
CA ARG A 138 13.92 -1.03 8.55
C ARG A 138 15.04 -1.85 7.93
N ARG A 139 15.64 -2.78 8.68
CA ARG A 139 16.74 -3.64 8.22
C ARG A 139 17.95 -2.88 7.64
N MET A 140 18.27 -1.71 8.22
CA MET A 140 19.38 -0.85 7.78
C MET A 140 20.72 -1.59 7.74
N GLU A 141 21.06 -2.33 8.79
CA GLU A 141 22.33 -3.06 8.86
C GLU A 141 22.42 -4.21 7.86
N HIS A 142 21.31 -4.90 7.57
CA HIS A 142 21.29 -5.94 6.53
C HIS A 142 21.54 -5.33 5.17
N HIS A 143 20.85 -4.23 4.84
CA HIS A 143 21.07 -3.51 3.60
C HIS A 143 22.51 -3.01 3.47
N LYS A 144 23.06 -2.40 4.53
CA LYS A 144 24.46 -1.92 4.54
C LYS A 144 25.44 -3.05 4.27
N ARG A 145 25.31 -4.19 4.96
CA ARG A 145 26.17 -5.36 4.70
C ARG A 145 25.99 -5.94 3.31
N SER A 146 24.78 -5.87 2.75
CA SER A 146 24.47 -6.45 1.43
C SER A 146 25.14 -5.68 0.31
N PHE A 147 25.12 -4.35 0.37
CA PHE A 147 25.68 -3.46 -0.66
C PHE A 147 27.03 -2.86 -0.24
N ASP A 148 27.80 -3.59 0.56
CA ASP A 148 29.18 -3.23 0.89
C ASP A 148 30.05 -3.36 -0.38
N PRO A 149 30.79 -2.31 -0.79
CA PRO A 149 31.65 -2.36 -1.98
C PRO A 149 32.68 -3.51 -1.96
N HIS A 150 33.09 -3.97 -0.78
CA HIS A 150 34.03 -5.10 -0.64
C HIS A 150 33.37 -6.47 -0.85
N ARG A 151 32.03 -6.56 -0.91
CA ARG A 151 31.32 -7.84 -1.11
C ARG A 151 31.46 -8.38 -2.54
N GLY A 152 31.72 -7.51 -3.51
CA GLY A 152 31.76 -7.84 -4.94
C GLY A 152 30.84 -6.94 -5.74
N ASP A 153 30.56 -7.36 -6.98
CA ASP A 153 29.69 -6.63 -7.89
C ASP A 153 28.20 -6.63 -7.46
N SER A 154 27.38 -5.90 -8.22
CA SER A 154 25.94 -5.78 -7.98
C SER A 154 25.23 -7.15 -7.89
N LYS A 155 25.64 -8.15 -8.68
CA LYS A 155 25.00 -9.47 -8.68
C LYS A 155 25.22 -10.19 -7.36
N VAL A 156 26.46 -10.21 -6.86
CA VAL A 156 26.81 -10.82 -5.57
C VAL A 156 26.15 -10.09 -4.40
N GLN A 157 26.09 -8.75 -4.48
CA GLN A 157 25.42 -7.92 -3.47
C GLN A 157 23.92 -8.23 -3.37
N HIS A 158 23.22 -8.31 -4.50
CA HIS A 158 21.80 -8.65 -4.54
C HIS A 158 21.53 -10.10 -4.11
N GLU A 159 22.39 -11.06 -4.50
CA GLU A 159 22.28 -12.44 -4.02
C GLU A 159 22.31 -12.48 -2.49
N TYR A 160 23.27 -11.79 -1.86
CA TYR A 160 23.33 -11.72 -0.39
C TYR A 160 22.12 -11.02 0.21
N TYR A 161 21.65 -9.92 -0.39
CA TYR A 161 20.46 -9.20 0.04
C TYR A 161 19.25 -10.12 0.16
N TYR A 162 19.00 -10.94 -0.87
CA TYR A 162 17.88 -11.86 -0.96
C TYR A 162 18.06 -13.19 -0.23
N ARG A 163 19.21 -13.43 0.43
CA ARG A 163 19.34 -14.53 1.41
C ARG A 163 18.44 -14.33 2.63
N PHE A 164 18.07 -13.08 2.92
CA PHE A 164 17.05 -12.79 3.93
C PHE A 164 15.66 -12.86 3.28
N PRO A 165 14.76 -13.77 3.72
CA PRO A 165 13.46 -13.96 3.07
C PRO A 165 12.60 -12.71 3.08
N ILE A 166 11.86 -12.52 1.99
CA ILE A 166 10.88 -11.46 1.85
C ILE A 166 9.46 -11.97 2.06
N SER A 167 8.54 -11.10 2.45
CA SER A 167 7.16 -11.44 2.80
C SER A 167 6.16 -10.50 2.15
N THR A 168 5.04 -11.08 1.70
CA THR A 168 3.93 -10.37 1.06
C THR A 168 2.60 -10.72 1.74
N GLY A 169 1.77 -9.72 2.00
CA GLY A 169 0.47 -9.91 2.66
C GLY A 169 -0.57 -10.50 1.71
N ILE A 170 -1.05 -9.67 0.79
CA ILE A 170 -2.04 -10.03 -0.22
C ILE A 170 -1.41 -9.91 -1.61
N GLN A 171 -1.56 -10.94 -2.44
CA GLN A 171 -1.12 -10.92 -3.84
C GLN A 171 -2.24 -11.29 -4.80
N THR A 172 -2.31 -10.60 -5.94
CA THR A 172 -3.25 -10.94 -7.03
C THR A 172 -2.73 -10.58 -8.41
N SER A 173 -3.23 -11.30 -9.42
CA SER A 173 -3.25 -10.87 -10.83
C SER A 173 -4.66 -10.93 -11.44
N ALA A 174 -5.68 -11.21 -10.62
CA ALA A 174 -7.10 -11.26 -11.02
C ALA A 174 -7.68 -9.84 -11.07
N ASN A 175 -8.92 -9.65 -11.52
CA ASN A 175 -9.54 -8.33 -11.66
C ASN A 175 -10.35 -7.93 -10.43
N GLN A 176 -10.53 -6.63 -10.23
CA GLN A 176 -11.54 -6.06 -9.32
C GLN A 176 -11.38 -6.51 -7.85
N LEU A 177 -10.14 -6.64 -7.37
CA LEU A 177 -9.89 -6.79 -5.93
C LEU A 177 -10.26 -5.50 -5.19
N VAL A 178 -11.09 -5.63 -4.15
CA VAL A 178 -11.39 -4.55 -3.21
C VAL A 178 -10.78 -4.90 -1.85
N ILE A 179 -9.96 -3.99 -1.33
CA ILE A 179 -9.46 -4.09 0.05
C ILE A 179 -9.87 -2.83 0.78
N ASP A 180 -10.70 -2.99 1.80
CA ASP A 180 -11.23 -1.86 2.54
C ASP A 180 -11.28 -2.06 4.05
N ASN A 181 -11.27 -0.97 4.82
CA ASN A 181 -11.39 -1.03 6.28
C ASN A 181 -10.39 -1.98 6.98
N CYS A 182 -9.25 -2.27 6.34
CA CYS A 182 -8.25 -3.19 6.87
C CYS A 182 -7.12 -2.45 7.60
N GLU A 183 -6.41 -3.15 8.48
CA GLU A 183 -5.08 -2.74 8.96
C GLU A 183 -4.04 -3.70 8.39
N LEU A 184 -3.08 -3.20 7.61
CA LEU A 184 -2.09 -4.02 6.92
C LEU A 184 -0.68 -3.59 7.33
N SER A 185 0.11 -4.51 7.90
CA SER A 185 1.42 -4.11 8.43
C SER A 185 2.49 -5.19 8.49
N GLY A 186 3.76 -4.79 8.55
CA GLY A 186 4.87 -5.68 8.86
C GLY A 186 5.36 -6.55 7.70
N TRP A 187 5.17 -6.11 6.46
CA TRP A 187 5.59 -6.86 5.27
C TRP A 187 6.93 -6.35 4.75
N SER A 188 7.88 -7.26 4.54
CA SER A 188 9.21 -6.89 4.04
C SER A 188 9.21 -6.58 2.54
N HIS A 189 8.35 -7.23 1.75
CA HIS A 189 8.15 -6.87 0.35
C HIS A 189 7.00 -5.87 0.21
N ALA A 190 5.75 -6.33 0.30
CA ALA A 190 4.57 -5.51 0.09
C ALA A 190 3.39 -5.96 0.97
N ALA A 191 2.61 -5.02 1.49
CA ALA A 191 1.35 -5.38 2.15
C ALA A 191 0.29 -5.84 1.14
N VAL A 192 0.23 -5.17 -0.01
CA VAL A 192 -0.58 -5.55 -1.17
C VAL A 192 0.30 -5.52 -2.42
N LEU A 193 0.41 -6.64 -3.12
CA LEU A 193 1.09 -6.77 -4.41
C LEU A 193 0.07 -7.09 -5.50
N ILE A 194 -0.01 -6.24 -6.52
CA ILE A 194 -0.91 -6.41 -7.65
C ILE A 194 -0.06 -6.56 -8.91
N GLY A 195 0.03 -7.78 -9.43
CA GLY A 195 0.88 -8.15 -10.57
C GLY A 195 0.08 -8.44 -11.85
N GLY A 196 -1.05 -7.75 -12.04
CA GLY A 196 -1.96 -7.96 -13.17
C GLY A 196 -3.38 -7.49 -12.84
N GLY A 197 -4.33 -7.77 -13.72
CA GLY A 197 -5.73 -7.40 -13.53
C GLY A 197 -6.01 -5.90 -13.62
N ASN A 198 -7.29 -5.54 -13.57
CA ASN A 198 -7.74 -4.14 -13.60
C ASN A 198 -8.94 -3.90 -12.67
N GLY A 199 -9.21 -2.63 -12.38
CA GLY A 199 -10.37 -2.21 -11.59
C GLY A 199 -10.21 -2.44 -10.09
N HIS A 200 -8.97 -2.51 -9.60
CA HIS A 200 -8.67 -2.68 -8.18
C HIS A 200 -8.98 -1.43 -7.37
N HIS A 201 -9.44 -1.60 -6.14
CA HIS A 201 -9.70 -0.48 -5.23
C HIS A 201 -9.21 -0.79 -3.82
N ILE A 202 -8.22 -0.03 -3.35
CA ILE A 202 -7.65 -0.17 -2.01
C ILE A 202 -8.01 1.11 -1.26
N HIS A 203 -8.91 1.01 -0.28
CA HIS A 203 -9.44 2.21 0.34
C HIS A 203 -9.78 2.12 1.81
N HIS A 204 -9.72 3.25 2.51
CA HIS A 204 -10.09 3.29 3.93
C HIS A 204 -9.31 2.25 4.76
N CYS A 205 -8.05 1.96 4.41
CA CYS A 205 -7.17 1.07 5.14
C CYS A 205 -6.12 1.85 5.93
N TYR A 206 -5.66 1.28 7.05
CA TYR A 206 -4.46 1.74 7.75
C TYR A 206 -3.28 0.84 7.37
N ILE A 207 -2.37 1.35 6.55
CA ILE A 207 -1.28 0.56 5.95
C ILE A 207 0.06 1.07 6.47
N HIS A 208 0.77 0.25 7.22
CA HIS A 208 1.94 0.74 7.95
C HIS A 208 3.03 -0.26 8.29
N HIS A 209 4.19 0.26 8.70
CA HIS A 209 5.32 -0.55 9.17
C HIS A 209 5.82 -1.55 8.12
N ASN A 210 5.72 -1.23 6.83
CA ASN A 210 6.34 -2.00 5.75
C ASN A 210 7.67 -1.31 5.41
N GLN A 211 8.73 -1.59 6.17
CA GLN A 211 9.89 -0.68 6.26
C GLN A 211 11.19 -1.21 5.66
N TYR A 212 11.20 -2.43 5.12
CA TYR A 212 12.42 -3.10 4.70
C TYR A 212 13.23 -2.22 3.72
N ASN A 213 14.47 -1.88 4.06
CA ASN A 213 15.28 -1.01 3.22
C ASN A 213 15.59 -1.68 1.88
N GLY A 214 15.29 -1.01 0.77
CA GLY A 214 15.31 -1.55 -0.59
C GLY A 214 13.95 -2.08 -1.08
N LEU A 215 13.03 -2.43 -0.18
CA LEU A 215 11.67 -2.90 -0.49
C LEU A 215 10.63 -2.14 0.37
N GLY A 216 9.76 -2.83 1.12
CA GLY A 216 8.87 -2.21 2.12
C GLY A 216 7.74 -1.35 1.53
N TYR A 217 6.86 -1.98 0.76
CA TYR A 217 5.78 -1.29 0.06
C TYR A 217 4.43 -1.43 0.78
N GLY A 218 3.65 -0.35 0.85
CA GLY A 218 2.24 -0.44 1.25
C GLY A 218 1.42 -1.14 0.17
N VAL A 219 1.29 -0.49 -0.99
CA VAL A 219 0.69 -1.04 -2.21
C VAL A 219 1.73 -1.03 -3.32
N CYS A 220 1.99 -2.18 -3.93
CA CYS A 220 2.93 -2.36 -5.04
C CYS A 220 2.18 -2.80 -6.30
N LEU A 221 2.44 -2.13 -7.44
CA LEU A 221 1.78 -2.38 -8.72
C LEU A 221 2.81 -2.79 -9.79
N ASP A 222 2.50 -3.87 -10.51
CA ASP A 222 3.25 -4.30 -11.70
C ASP A 222 2.27 -4.63 -12.84
N LYS A 223 2.36 -3.88 -13.96
CA LYS A 223 1.56 -4.06 -15.18
C LYS A 223 0.05 -4.15 -14.92
N THR A 224 -0.46 -3.29 -14.03
CA THR A 224 -1.84 -3.26 -13.55
C THR A 224 -2.32 -1.82 -13.34
N SER A 225 -3.61 -1.65 -13.05
CA SER A 225 -4.21 -0.38 -12.63
C SER A 225 -5.02 -0.51 -11.32
N ALA A 226 -4.79 0.42 -10.39
CA ALA A 226 -5.58 0.50 -9.16
C ALA A 226 -5.95 1.92 -8.76
N ARG A 227 -7.13 2.07 -8.14
CA ARG A 227 -7.50 3.25 -7.36
C ARG A 227 -7.11 3.02 -5.91
N ILE A 228 -6.39 3.98 -5.33
CA ILE A 228 -5.86 3.89 -3.97
C ILE A 228 -6.32 5.14 -3.24
N SER A 229 -7.33 5.02 -2.38
CA SER A 229 -8.03 6.20 -1.87
C SER A 229 -8.37 6.18 -0.39
N HIS A 230 -8.40 7.33 0.28
CA HIS A 230 -8.89 7.44 1.66
C HIS A 230 -8.10 6.59 2.68
N ASN A 231 -6.89 6.16 2.36
CA ASN A 231 -6.04 5.36 3.25
C ASN A 231 -5.26 6.24 4.22
N LEU A 232 -4.90 5.67 5.37
CA LEU A 232 -3.88 6.21 6.27
C LEU A 232 -2.60 5.40 6.09
N PHE A 233 -1.52 6.09 5.77
CA PHE A 233 -0.20 5.51 5.57
C PHE A 233 0.77 5.98 6.64
N ASN A 234 1.62 5.08 7.13
CA ASN A 234 2.68 5.45 8.08
C ASN A 234 3.77 4.39 8.13
N TRP A 235 5.02 4.78 8.38
CA TRP A 235 6.13 3.83 8.51
C TRP A 235 6.21 2.84 7.33
N ASN A 236 5.93 3.27 6.10
CA ASN A 236 6.26 2.47 4.92
C ASN A 236 7.58 3.01 4.32
N ARG A 237 8.35 2.18 3.61
CA ARG A 237 9.46 2.73 2.80
C ARG A 237 8.89 3.48 1.60
N HIS A 238 7.97 2.86 0.84
CA HIS A 238 7.03 3.53 -0.06
C HIS A 238 5.61 3.11 0.30
N SER A 239 4.67 4.03 0.41
CA SER A 239 3.28 3.68 0.66
C SER A 239 2.57 3.22 -0.61
N ILE A 240 2.95 3.79 -1.75
CA ILE A 240 2.54 3.35 -3.08
C ILE A 240 3.80 3.25 -3.93
N ALA A 241 4.00 2.12 -4.61
CA ALA A 241 5.09 1.93 -5.56
C ALA A 241 4.57 1.24 -6.81
N GLY A 242 5.09 1.63 -7.97
CA GLY A 242 4.87 0.93 -9.23
C GLY A 242 6.19 0.56 -9.88
N THR A 243 6.25 -0.60 -10.55
CA THR A 243 7.45 -1.06 -11.29
C THR A 243 7.80 -0.15 -12.47
N GLY A 244 6.86 0.68 -12.91
CA GLY A 244 7.02 1.55 -14.09
C GLY A 244 7.01 0.79 -15.41
N ALA A 245 6.83 -0.53 -15.39
CA ALA A 245 6.67 -1.29 -16.62
C ALA A 245 5.43 -0.77 -17.39
N PRO A 246 5.47 -0.77 -18.74
CA PRO A 246 4.30 -0.47 -19.57
C PRO A 246 3.03 -1.18 -19.09
N GLY A 247 1.93 -0.45 -18.97
CA GLY A 247 0.67 -0.93 -18.41
C GLY A 247 0.49 -0.69 -16.91
N THR A 248 1.54 -0.30 -16.17
CA THR A 248 1.42 0.08 -14.75
C THR A 248 0.81 1.47 -14.61
N SER A 249 -0.28 1.59 -13.86
CA SER A 249 -1.01 2.84 -13.65
C SER A 249 -1.60 2.91 -12.24
N TYR A 250 -1.79 4.10 -11.68
CA TYR A 250 -2.60 4.26 -10.47
C TYR A 250 -3.23 5.64 -10.35
N GLU A 251 -4.36 5.69 -9.66
CA GLU A 251 -4.97 6.91 -9.15
C GLU A 251 -4.88 6.90 -7.62
N ALA A 252 -4.09 7.80 -7.05
CA ALA A 252 -3.93 7.96 -5.61
C ALA A 252 -4.62 9.25 -5.16
N HIS A 253 -5.70 9.13 -4.37
CA HIS A 253 -6.42 10.33 -3.93
C HIS A 253 -7.01 10.26 -2.52
N ASP A 254 -7.13 11.42 -1.87
CA ASP A 254 -7.72 11.52 -0.53
C ASP A 254 -6.99 10.67 0.54
N ASN A 255 -5.75 10.26 0.30
CA ASN A 255 -4.94 9.54 1.27
C ASN A 255 -4.20 10.51 2.22
N ILE A 256 -3.81 10.01 3.39
CA ILE A 256 -2.95 10.73 4.31
C ILE A 256 -1.67 9.94 4.59
N GLU A 257 -0.55 10.61 4.37
CA GLU A 257 0.78 10.17 4.81
C GLU A 257 1.15 10.81 6.14
N LEU A 258 1.22 10.00 7.21
CA LEU A 258 1.30 10.47 8.59
C LEU A 258 2.69 10.99 8.99
N GLY A 259 3.71 10.64 8.20
CA GLY A 259 4.97 11.35 8.15
C GLY A 259 6.23 10.60 8.58
N ALA A 260 6.09 9.41 9.16
CA ALA A 260 7.23 8.51 9.30
C ALA A 260 7.37 7.69 8.02
N THR A 261 8.50 7.81 7.34
CA THR A 261 8.83 7.01 6.16
C THR A 261 10.35 6.84 6.09
N LEU A 262 10.81 5.78 5.43
CA LEU A 262 12.23 5.53 5.20
C LEU A 262 12.74 6.19 3.91
N SER A 263 11.85 6.45 2.95
CA SER A 263 12.18 7.06 1.67
C SER A 263 11.00 7.92 1.18
N HIS A 264 10.88 8.17 -0.12
CA HIS A 264 9.73 8.92 -0.65
C HIS A 264 8.43 8.12 -0.52
N CYS A 265 7.29 8.82 -0.40
CA CYS A 265 6.02 8.20 -0.07
C CYS A 265 5.37 7.49 -1.26
N PHE A 266 5.10 8.22 -2.34
CA PHE A 266 4.52 7.68 -3.57
C PHE A 266 5.59 7.62 -4.64
N ASP A 267 5.69 6.46 -5.27
CA ASP A 267 6.74 6.13 -6.21
C ASP A 267 6.18 5.60 -7.54
N MET A 268 6.92 5.87 -8.61
CA MET A 268 6.87 5.10 -9.85
C MET A 268 8.30 4.96 -10.37
N HIS A 269 8.74 3.73 -10.51
CA HIS A 269 10.05 3.40 -11.08
C HIS A 269 10.12 3.82 -12.56
N GLY A 270 11.33 4.05 -13.06
CA GLY A 270 11.61 4.29 -14.47
C GLY A 270 12.43 3.18 -15.14
N GLY A 271 12.76 3.38 -16.41
CA GLY A 271 13.55 2.40 -17.15
C GLY A 271 14.98 2.23 -16.63
N SER A 272 15.54 3.25 -15.94
CA SER A 272 16.82 3.11 -15.23
C SER A 272 16.72 2.12 -14.06
N ASP A 273 15.65 2.17 -13.26
CA ASP A 273 15.40 1.20 -12.17
C ASP A 273 15.25 -0.23 -12.70
N ARG A 274 14.65 -0.37 -13.89
CA ARG A 274 14.43 -1.65 -14.56
C ARG A 274 15.61 -2.11 -15.42
N GLN A 275 16.57 -1.25 -15.68
CA GLN A 275 17.70 -1.47 -16.59
C GLN A 275 17.25 -1.93 -17.99
N ASP A 276 16.15 -1.37 -18.50
CA ASP A 276 15.51 -1.81 -19.75
C ASP A 276 15.82 -0.90 -20.97
N GLY A 277 16.68 0.11 -20.79
CA GLY A 277 17.08 1.05 -21.83
C GLY A 277 16.01 2.09 -22.21
N THR A 278 14.88 2.13 -21.51
CA THR A 278 13.82 3.11 -21.73
C THR A 278 13.88 4.24 -20.69
N ASN A 279 13.10 5.31 -20.89
CA ASN A 279 12.75 6.25 -19.81
C ASN A 279 11.29 6.09 -19.35
N ILE A 280 10.70 4.89 -19.49
CA ILE A 280 9.26 4.72 -19.26
C ILE A 280 8.97 4.60 -17.75
N ALA A 281 7.96 5.33 -17.27
CA ALA A 281 7.40 5.23 -15.92
C ALA A 281 5.90 4.89 -15.94
N GLY A 282 5.57 3.71 -16.51
CA GLY A 282 4.19 3.23 -16.61
C GLY A 282 3.38 3.96 -17.69
N ASP A 283 2.05 3.95 -17.51
CA ASP A 283 1.08 4.46 -18.48
C ASP A 283 0.40 5.74 -17.97
N VAL A 284 -0.47 5.62 -16.96
CA VAL A 284 -1.29 6.73 -16.41
C VAL A 284 -1.09 6.83 -14.90
N ILE A 285 -0.76 8.02 -14.42
CA ILE A 285 -0.55 8.29 -12.99
C ILE A 285 -1.31 9.55 -12.60
N PHE A 286 -2.24 9.41 -11.66
CA PHE A 286 -2.96 10.53 -11.07
C PHE A 286 -2.73 10.56 -9.57
N ILE A 287 -2.29 11.71 -9.04
CA ILE A 287 -2.05 11.89 -7.61
C ILE A 287 -2.71 13.20 -7.20
N HIS A 288 -3.86 13.13 -6.52
CA HIS A 288 -4.55 14.35 -6.14
C HIS A 288 -5.28 14.33 -4.81
N HIS A 289 -5.42 15.50 -4.20
CA HIS A 289 -6.11 15.62 -2.91
C HIS A 289 -5.49 14.73 -1.82
N ASN A 290 -4.19 14.45 -1.85
CA ASN A 290 -3.52 13.71 -0.77
C ASN A 290 -2.86 14.69 0.21
N THR A 291 -2.76 14.29 1.48
CA THR A 291 -2.10 15.08 2.53
C THR A 291 -0.84 14.41 3.01
N PHE A 292 0.28 15.13 2.95
CA PHE A 292 1.60 14.63 3.26
C PHE A 292 2.20 15.34 4.48
N PHE A 293 2.34 14.62 5.59
CA PHE A 293 3.09 15.03 6.77
C PHE A 293 4.57 14.59 6.88
N PRO A 294 5.19 13.84 5.94
CA PRO A 294 6.62 13.55 6.01
C PRO A 294 7.47 14.80 6.10
N LYS A 295 8.47 14.79 6.99
CA LYS A 295 9.31 15.96 7.29
C LYS A 295 10.66 15.97 6.58
N LEU A 296 11.15 14.79 6.19
CA LEU A 296 12.54 14.60 5.74
C LEU A 296 12.63 14.00 4.34
N CYS A 297 11.62 13.28 3.89
CA CYS A 297 11.61 12.58 2.62
C CYS A 297 10.63 13.22 1.65
N LYS A 298 10.97 13.23 0.35
CA LYS A 298 10.10 13.78 -0.71
C LYS A 298 8.75 13.04 -0.73
N PRO A 299 7.62 13.75 -0.76
CA PRO A 299 6.31 13.12 -0.92
C PRO A 299 6.16 12.26 -2.17
N ILE A 300 6.56 12.75 -3.34
CA ILE A 300 6.28 12.07 -4.63
C ILE A 300 7.54 12.02 -5.48
N VAL A 301 7.86 10.86 -6.04
CA VAL A 301 8.96 10.65 -6.98
C VAL A 301 8.49 9.77 -8.14
N ILE A 302 8.56 10.27 -9.37
CA ILE A 302 8.29 9.55 -10.62
C ILE A 302 9.61 9.53 -11.40
N ARG A 303 10.22 8.36 -11.58
CA ARG A 303 11.61 8.20 -12.06
C ARG A 303 11.74 7.97 -13.57
N GLY A 304 10.83 8.54 -14.34
CA GLY A 304 10.80 8.49 -15.80
C GLY A 304 9.53 9.15 -16.32
N GLU A 305 9.24 8.98 -17.61
CA GLU A 305 8.08 9.56 -18.30
C GLU A 305 6.95 8.54 -18.43
N PRO A 306 5.76 8.80 -17.89
CA PRO A 306 4.58 7.99 -18.17
C PRO A 306 4.21 8.07 -19.64
N ARG A 307 3.85 6.93 -20.24
CA ARG A 307 3.58 6.83 -21.68
C ARG A 307 2.34 7.61 -22.13
N LYS A 308 1.39 7.85 -21.22
CA LYS A 308 0.10 8.47 -21.55
C LYS A 308 -0.14 9.75 -20.77
N ARG A 309 -0.08 9.73 -19.44
CA ARG A 309 -0.42 10.92 -18.63
C ARG A 309 0.14 10.86 -17.21
N LEU A 310 0.66 12.00 -16.75
CA LEU A 310 0.95 12.28 -15.33
C LEU A 310 0.18 13.53 -14.89
N GLU A 311 -0.64 13.42 -13.85
CA GLU A 311 -1.24 14.57 -13.18
C GLU A 311 -1.03 14.52 -11.67
N ILE A 312 -0.44 15.59 -11.13
CA ILE A 312 -0.22 15.75 -9.70
C ILE A 312 -0.82 17.09 -9.29
N THR A 313 -2.00 17.07 -8.66
CA THR A 313 -2.80 18.28 -8.40
C THR A 313 -3.49 18.25 -7.04
N ASN A 314 -3.83 19.41 -6.48
CA ASN A 314 -4.60 19.57 -5.25
C ASN A 314 -4.05 18.83 -4.02
N ASN A 315 -2.77 18.44 -4.00
CA ASN A 315 -2.15 17.82 -2.84
C ASN A 315 -1.72 18.90 -1.83
N TRP A 316 -1.65 18.51 -0.55
CA TRP A 316 -1.13 19.35 0.51
C TRP A 316 0.14 18.75 1.11
N PHE A 317 1.27 19.42 0.90
CA PHE A 317 2.61 19.01 1.33
C PHE A 317 3.00 19.61 2.68
N GLU A 318 2.11 19.50 3.66
CA GLU A 318 2.22 20.16 4.97
C GLU A 318 3.53 19.89 5.72
N GLY A 319 4.00 18.64 5.72
CA GLY A 319 5.19 18.25 6.47
C GLY A 319 6.49 18.67 5.79
N TYR A 320 6.62 18.35 4.50
CA TYR A 320 7.87 18.45 3.77
C TYR A 320 8.23 19.91 3.51
N SER A 321 7.26 20.69 3.06
CA SER A 321 7.46 22.09 2.68
C SER A 321 7.78 23.00 3.85
N LYS A 322 7.47 22.59 5.10
CA LYS A 322 7.91 23.32 6.30
C LYS A 322 9.42 23.25 6.50
N ASN A 323 10.02 22.10 6.23
CA ASN A 323 11.46 21.89 6.41
C ASN A 323 12.27 22.25 5.16
N PHE A 324 11.64 22.19 3.98
CA PHE A 324 12.26 22.48 2.70
C PHE A 324 11.42 23.44 1.86
N PRO A 325 11.22 24.70 2.30
CA PRO A 325 10.31 25.65 1.65
C PRO A 325 10.69 25.99 0.20
N ASN A 326 11.98 25.84 -0.15
CA ASN A 326 12.55 26.13 -1.46
C ASN A 326 12.88 24.86 -2.27
N LYS A 327 12.49 23.66 -1.80
CA LYS A 327 12.70 22.41 -2.56
C LYS A 327 11.35 21.84 -2.99
N PRO A 328 11.23 21.34 -4.23
CA PRO A 328 10.00 20.73 -4.68
C PRO A 328 9.73 19.41 -3.93
N ALA A 329 8.49 19.24 -3.50
CA ALA A 329 7.96 18.03 -2.88
C ALA A 329 7.77 16.89 -3.90
N VAL A 330 7.70 17.25 -5.18
CA VAL A 330 7.58 16.33 -6.31
C VAL A 330 8.89 16.29 -7.09
N ARG A 331 9.33 15.10 -7.48
CA ARG A 331 10.28 14.89 -8.58
C ARG A 331 9.59 14.08 -9.66
N ALA A 332 9.62 14.55 -10.90
CA ALA A 332 9.06 13.84 -12.05
C ALA A 332 9.76 14.29 -13.34
N GLU A 333 9.87 13.39 -14.32
CA GLU A 333 10.57 13.58 -15.59
C GLU A 333 9.56 13.62 -16.76
N GLY A 334 9.80 14.46 -17.76
CA GLY A 334 8.95 14.60 -18.96
C GLY A 334 7.89 15.72 -18.95
N ASN A 335 7.05 15.74 -19.99
CA ASN A 335 5.98 16.73 -20.20
C ASN A 335 4.76 16.45 -19.30
N ASN A 336 4.94 16.68 -18.01
CA ASN A 336 3.97 16.37 -16.97
C ASN A 336 3.08 17.55 -16.60
N ILE A 337 1.90 17.25 -16.06
CA ILE A 337 0.95 18.24 -15.54
C ILE A 337 1.08 18.27 -14.01
N ILE A 338 1.86 19.21 -13.49
CA ILE A 338 2.07 19.40 -12.05
C ILE A 338 1.77 20.85 -11.68
N TRP A 339 0.58 21.08 -11.16
CA TRP A 339 0.06 22.42 -10.85
C TRP A 339 -0.90 22.32 -9.66
N ASP A 340 -1.29 23.47 -9.13
CA ASP A 340 -2.29 23.56 -8.07
C ASP A 340 -2.06 22.58 -6.91
N ASN A 341 -0.81 22.46 -6.44
CA ASN A 341 -0.52 21.84 -5.14
C ASN A 341 -0.19 22.93 -4.13
N PHE A 342 -0.33 22.62 -2.84
CA PHE A 342 -0.05 23.57 -1.76
C PHE A 342 1.08 23.09 -0.84
N PRO A 343 2.06 23.94 -0.52
CA PRO A 343 2.27 25.28 -1.10
C PRO A 343 2.76 25.20 -2.56
N SER A 344 2.45 26.22 -3.36
CA SER A 344 2.82 26.28 -4.78
C SER A 344 4.33 26.26 -5.00
N SER A 345 5.12 26.81 -4.08
CA SER A 345 6.59 26.76 -4.13
C SER A 345 7.18 25.35 -4.11
N SER A 346 6.37 24.35 -3.72
CA SER A 346 6.78 22.96 -3.61
C SER A 346 6.31 22.08 -4.76
N SER A 347 5.56 22.61 -5.74
CA SER A 347 4.89 21.76 -6.73
C SER A 347 5.85 21.15 -7.75
N TRP A 348 6.82 21.88 -8.29
CA TRP A 348 7.84 21.35 -9.22
C TRP A 348 8.87 22.43 -9.63
N ASN A 349 10.09 22.05 -10.03
CA ASN A 349 11.07 22.93 -10.71
C ASN A 349 11.70 22.14 -11.89
N LYS A 350 11.77 22.76 -13.09
CA LYS A 350 12.45 22.24 -14.29
C LYS A 350 13.95 22.03 -14.10
N GLU A 351 14.58 22.79 -13.21
CA GLU A 351 16.04 22.84 -13.04
C GLU A 351 16.57 21.79 -12.06
N TRP A 352 16.05 20.57 -12.15
CA TRP A 352 16.64 19.39 -11.52
C TRP A 352 17.21 18.46 -12.56
#